data_AF-A0A4Z1J4Y5-F1
#
_entry.id   AF-A0A4Z1J4Y5-F1
#
_cell.length_a   1.000
_cell.length_b   1.000
_cell.length_c   1.000
_cell.angle_alpha   90.00
_cell.angle_beta   90.00
_cell.angle_gamma   90.00
#
_symmetry.space_group_name_H-M   'P 1'
#
loop_
_entity.id
_entity.type
_entity.pdbx_description
1 polymer ?
#
loop_
_entity_poly.entity_id
_entity_poly.type
_entity_poly.pdbx_seq_one_letter_code
_entity_poly.pdbx_strand_id
1 'polypeptide(L)'
;MIYGMQKYGDSLQTTKPDVSAFANAGGKVIHIHGEQDHSIPTASSIHYYESVRNVMFPNMDFNSSTEAMDEFYRLFLVPGGAHCGVSTEQPDGGWPATTLQTMIEWVENGIAPATLNNTGTAAPTLCKWPLRPLWSNNGTSFDCVYDQASWDSWIYDFDAYSTPIY
;
A
#
# COMPACT_ATOMS: atom_id res chain seq x y z
N MET A 1 -21.20 -24.33 -5.74
CA MET A 1 -20.89 -23.54 -4.53
C MET A 1 -19.58 -22.76 -4.65
N ILE A 2 -18.47 -23.35 -5.10
CA ILE A 2 -17.16 -22.64 -5.18
C ILE A 2 -17.20 -21.38 -6.04
N TYR A 3 -17.77 -21.45 -7.26
CA TYR A 3 -17.89 -20.27 -8.13
C TYR A 3 -18.70 -19.13 -7.48
N GLY A 4 -19.77 -19.46 -6.76
CA GLY A 4 -20.60 -18.47 -6.06
C GLY A 4 -19.83 -17.76 -4.93
N MET A 5 -19.05 -18.51 -4.15
CA MET A 5 -18.19 -17.93 -3.11
C MET A 5 -17.06 -17.07 -3.70
N GLN A 6 -16.47 -17.51 -4.82
CA GLN A 6 -15.50 -16.70 -5.55
C GLN A 6 -16.12 -15.40 -6.07
N LYS A 7 -17.34 -15.45 -6.62
CA LYS A 7 -18.05 -14.24 -7.08
C LYS A 7 -18.46 -13.31 -5.95
N TYR A 8 -18.83 -13.87 -4.81
CA TYR A 8 -19.07 -13.08 -3.61
C TYR A 8 -17.79 -12.37 -3.13
N GLY A 9 -16.67 -13.12 -3.06
CA GLY A 9 -15.37 -12.60 -2.64
C GLY A 9 -14.77 -11.57 -3.61
N ASP A 10 -14.85 -11.81 -4.92
CA ASP A 10 -14.23 -10.94 -5.94
C ASP A 10 -15.05 -9.68 -6.27
N SER A 11 -16.38 -9.70 -6.07
CA SER A 11 -17.28 -8.62 -6.53
C SER A 11 -17.96 -7.86 -5.39
N LEU A 12 -18.24 -8.49 -4.25
CA LEU A 12 -18.95 -7.85 -3.13
C LEU A 12 -18.05 -7.58 -1.93
N GLN A 13 -17.26 -8.56 -1.49
CA GLN A 13 -16.27 -8.31 -0.44
C GLN A 13 -15.04 -7.59 -0.97
N THR A 14 -14.62 -7.90 -2.20
CA THR A 14 -13.42 -7.36 -2.86
C THR A 14 -12.12 -7.63 -2.10
N THR A 15 -12.05 -8.76 -1.39
CA THR A 15 -10.91 -9.16 -0.54
C THR A 15 -10.18 -10.40 -1.06
N LYS A 16 -10.37 -10.79 -2.33
CA LYS A 16 -9.70 -11.98 -2.90
C LYS A 16 -8.19 -11.71 -3.06
N PRO A 17 -7.30 -12.36 -2.29
CA PRO A 17 -5.87 -12.02 -2.26
C PRO A 17 -5.07 -12.63 -3.42
N ASP A 18 -5.57 -13.70 -4.05
CA ASP A 18 -4.96 -14.22 -5.27
C ASP A 18 -5.38 -13.37 -6.48
N VAL A 19 -4.48 -12.47 -6.87
CA VAL A 19 -4.57 -11.60 -8.04
C VAL A 19 -3.60 -12.02 -9.16
N SER A 20 -3.17 -13.28 -9.17
CA SER A 20 -2.24 -13.83 -10.18
C SER A 20 -2.70 -13.61 -11.63
N ALA A 21 -4.00 -13.75 -11.90
CA ALA A 21 -4.55 -13.51 -13.24
C ALA A 21 -4.32 -12.07 -13.73
N PHE A 22 -4.42 -11.09 -12.83
CA PHE A 22 -4.15 -9.67 -13.14
C PHE A 22 -2.65 -9.42 -13.35
N ALA A 23 -1.82 -9.94 -12.45
CA ALA A 23 -0.37 -9.81 -12.54
C ALA A 23 0.19 -10.46 -13.84
N ASN A 24 -0.26 -11.68 -14.15
CA ASN A 24 0.15 -12.42 -15.36
C ASN A 24 -0.31 -11.77 -16.66
N ALA A 25 -1.38 -10.96 -16.61
CA ALA A 25 -1.84 -10.15 -17.73
C ALA A 25 -1.02 -8.86 -17.92
N GLY A 26 -0.01 -8.62 -17.08
CA GLY A 26 0.83 -7.42 -17.11
C GLY A 26 0.23 -6.21 -16.39
N GLY A 27 -0.85 -6.39 -15.63
CA GLY A 27 -1.51 -5.31 -14.90
C GLY A 27 -0.62 -4.70 -13.82
N LYS A 28 -0.79 -3.39 -13.57
CA LYS A 28 -0.07 -2.63 -12.53
C LYS A 28 -1.05 -1.93 -11.59
N VAL A 29 -0.74 -1.88 -10.29
CA VAL A 29 -1.55 -1.26 -9.24
C VAL A 29 -0.69 -0.30 -8.43
N ILE A 30 -1.14 0.95 -8.36
CA ILE A 30 -0.72 1.91 -7.34
C ILE A 30 -1.89 2.04 -6.37
N HIS A 31 -1.70 1.59 -5.14
CA HIS A 31 -2.67 1.69 -4.05
C HIS A 31 -2.22 2.79 -3.11
N ILE A 32 -3.12 3.73 -2.82
CA ILE A 32 -2.85 4.87 -1.93
C ILE A 32 -3.88 4.87 -0.82
N HIS A 33 -3.46 5.12 0.43
CA HIS A 33 -4.37 5.29 1.55
C HIS A 33 -3.84 6.36 2.52
N GLY A 34 -4.68 7.30 2.92
CA GLY A 34 -4.37 8.27 3.98
C GLY A 34 -4.28 7.63 5.36
N GLU A 35 -3.27 7.99 6.15
CA GLU A 35 -3.08 7.47 7.51
C GLU A 35 -4.00 8.08 8.55
N GLN A 36 -4.65 9.19 8.22
CA GLN A 36 -5.64 9.89 9.04
C GLN A 36 -7.04 9.76 8.43
N ASP A 37 -7.28 8.69 7.68
CA ASP A 37 -8.59 8.36 7.14
C ASP A 37 -9.53 7.99 8.30
N HIS A 38 -10.56 8.82 8.50
CA HIS A 38 -11.57 8.66 9.55
C HIS A 38 -12.76 7.80 9.09
N SER A 39 -12.80 7.40 7.82
CA SER A 39 -13.89 6.67 7.18
C SER A 39 -13.51 5.20 6.99
N ILE A 40 -12.34 4.93 6.41
CA ILE A 40 -11.82 3.59 6.18
C ILE A 40 -10.50 3.44 6.94
N PRO A 41 -10.32 2.44 7.81
CA PRO A 41 -9.07 2.27 8.54
C PRO A 41 -7.91 1.97 7.59
N THR A 42 -6.84 2.76 7.63
CA THR A 42 -5.64 2.57 6.79
C THR A 42 -5.04 1.17 6.91
N ALA A 43 -5.11 0.59 8.12
CA ALA A 43 -4.64 -0.77 8.40
C ALA A 43 -5.30 -1.83 7.52
N SER A 44 -6.53 -1.61 7.02
CA SER A 44 -7.19 -2.58 6.13
C SER A 44 -6.47 -2.71 4.79
N SER A 45 -5.93 -1.61 4.25
CA SER A 45 -5.17 -1.63 2.99
C SER A 45 -3.83 -2.34 3.14
N ILE A 46 -3.18 -2.16 4.29
CA ILE A 46 -1.93 -2.86 4.61
C ILE A 46 -2.22 -4.35 4.76
N HIS A 47 -3.24 -4.71 5.55
CA HIS A 47 -3.67 -6.10 5.73
C HIS A 47 -3.96 -6.80 4.38
N TYR A 48 -4.68 -6.12 3.49
CA TYR A 48 -4.96 -6.67 2.17
C TYR A 48 -3.69 -6.81 1.30
N TYR A 49 -2.80 -5.81 1.31
CA TYR A 49 -1.53 -5.88 0.59
C TYR A 49 -0.67 -7.07 1.07
N GLU A 50 -0.55 -7.24 2.39
CA GLU A 50 0.19 -8.35 2.99
C GLU A 50 -0.50 -9.70 2.73
N SER A 51 -1.83 -9.75 2.73
CA SER A 51 -2.59 -10.94 2.35
C SER A 51 -2.31 -11.36 0.92
N VAL A 52 -2.26 -10.41 -0.02
CA VAL A 52 -1.88 -10.67 -1.41
C VAL A 52 -0.44 -11.21 -1.50
N ARG A 53 0.52 -10.54 -0.83
CA ARG A 53 1.93 -10.96 -0.79
C ARG A 53 2.08 -12.40 -0.28
N ASN A 54 1.46 -12.71 0.86
CA ASN A 54 1.55 -14.02 1.49
C ASN A 54 0.85 -15.12 0.68
N VAL A 55 -0.29 -14.84 0.04
CA VAL A 55 -1.02 -15.83 -0.76
C VAL A 55 -0.36 -16.08 -2.12
N MET A 56 0.17 -15.05 -2.77
CA MET A 56 0.84 -15.20 -4.07
C MET A 56 2.26 -15.78 -3.93
N PHE A 57 2.94 -15.51 -2.82
CA PHE A 57 4.35 -15.88 -2.62
C PHE A 57 4.59 -16.63 -1.29
N PRO A 58 3.86 -17.72 -0.99
CA PRO A 58 3.87 -18.36 0.33
C PRO A 58 5.19 -19.02 0.72
N ASN A 59 6.10 -19.26 -0.25
CA ASN A 59 7.37 -19.94 -0.05
C ASN A 59 8.58 -18.99 -0.18
N MET A 60 8.35 -17.68 -0.29
CA MET A 60 9.40 -16.68 -0.39
C MET A 60 9.61 -16.00 0.96
N ASP A 61 10.84 -15.58 1.25
CA ASP A 61 11.10 -14.71 2.39
C ASP A 61 10.50 -13.31 2.19
N PHE A 62 10.53 -12.49 3.24
CA PHE A 62 9.94 -11.15 3.23
C PHE A 62 10.49 -10.29 2.09
N ASN A 63 11.81 -10.19 1.96
CA ASN A 63 12.43 -9.33 0.95
C ASN A 63 12.11 -9.80 -0.47
N SER A 64 12.25 -11.09 -0.75
CA SER A 64 12.01 -11.66 -2.08
C SER A 64 10.53 -11.56 -2.48
N SER A 65 9.60 -11.77 -1.54
CA SER A 65 8.16 -11.62 -1.81
C SER A 65 7.75 -10.15 -1.97
N THR A 66 8.36 -9.21 -1.25
CA THR A 66 8.15 -7.77 -1.45
C THR A 66 8.67 -7.32 -2.82
N GLU A 67 9.86 -7.78 -3.23
CA GLU A 67 10.38 -7.53 -4.59
C GLU A 67 9.46 -8.12 -5.67
N ALA A 68 8.93 -9.33 -5.46
CA ALA A 68 7.99 -9.95 -6.40
C ALA A 68 6.65 -9.18 -6.48
N MET A 69 6.16 -8.65 -5.36
CA MET A 69 4.99 -7.75 -5.35
C MET A 69 5.26 -6.45 -6.11
N ASP A 70 6.45 -5.88 -5.96
CA ASP A 70 6.84 -4.59 -6.55
C ASP A 70 6.78 -4.55 -8.08
N GLU A 71 6.84 -5.70 -8.72
CA GLU A 71 6.69 -5.84 -10.16
C GLU A 71 5.32 -5.38 -10.66
N PHE A 72 4.27 -5.48 -9.83
CA PHE A 72 2.90 -5.20 -10.27
C PHE A 72 2.01 -4.48 -9.25
N TYR A 73 2.30 -4.50 -7.96
CA TYR A 73 1.46 -3.92 -6.92
C TYR A 73 2.30 -3.18 -5.89
N ARG A 74 2.14 -1.85 -5.86
CA ARG A 74 2.81 -0.94 -4.91
C ARG A 74 1.79 -0.21 -4.05
N LEU A 75 1.98 -0.26 -2.73
CA LEU A 75 1.18 0.48 -1.74
C LEU A 75 1.96 1.70 -1.26
N PHE A 76 1.31 2.85 -1.20
CA PHE A 76 1.84 4.11 -0.66
C PHE A 76 0.88 4.64 0.40
N LEU A 77 1.39 4.83 1.61
CA LEU A 77 0.63 5.46 2.69
C LEU A 77 0.88 6.97 2.65
N VAL A 78 -0.15 7.77 2.98
CA VAL A 78 -0.05 9.23 3.04
C VAL A 78 -0.08 9.69 4.50
N PRO A 79 1.08 9.98 5.13
CA PRO A 79 1.12 10.53 6.47
C PRO A 79 0.35 11.86 6.52
N GLY A 80 -0.62 11.97 7.43
CA GLY A 80 -1.47 13.15 7.54
C GLY A 80 -2.55 13.27 6.44
N GLY A 81 -2.58 12.39 5.45
CA GLY A 81 -3.67 12.30 4.47
C GLY A 81 -4.94 11.75 5.12
N ALA A 82 -6.09 12.32 4.79
CA ALA A 82 -7.42 11.90 5.23
C ALA A 82 -8.10 10.99 4.19
N HIS A 83 -9.43 10.89 4.25
CA HIS A 83 -10.22 10.12 3.30
C HIS A 83 -10.16 10.71 1.89
N CYS A 84 -9.33 10.12 1.03
CA CYS A 84 -9.13 10.50 -0.36
C CYS A 84 -8.62 11.94 -0.59
N GLY A 85 -7.97 12.55 0.41
CA GLY A 85 -7.52 13.93 0.29
C GLY A 85 -6.71 14.44 1.47
N VAL A 86 -6.42 15.73 1.46
CA VAL A 86 -5.69 16.41 2.55
C VAL A 86 -6.54 16.44 3.83
N SER A 87 -5.89 16.39 4.99
CA SER A 87 -6.54 16.59 6.29
C SER A 87 -6.42 18.05 6.75
N THR A 88 -7.51 18.64 7.24
CA THR A 88 -7.45 19.97 7.89
C THR A 88 -6.76 19.92 9.25
N GLU A 89 -6.77 18.76 9.91
CA GLU A 89 -6.11 18.55 11.21
C GLU A 89 -4.60 18.28 11.08
N GLN A 90 -4.12 18.02 9.87
CA GLN A 90 -2.70 17.77 9.55
C GLN A 90 -2.33 18.57 8.29
N PRO A 91 -2.24 19.91 8.39
CA PRO A 91 -2.08 20.80 7.22
C PRO A 91 -0.81 20.53 6.41
N ASP A 92 0.22 19.95 7.03
CA ASP A 92 1.49 19.61 6.38
C ASP A 92 1.50 18.21 5.70
N GLY A 93 0.42 17.41 5.83
CA GLY A 93 0.35 16.02 5.36
C GLY A 93 0.15 15.84 3.85
N GLY A 94 -0.56 16.75 3.19
CA GLY A 94 -0.74 16.76 1.73
C GLY A 94 -1.50 15.56 1.13
N TRP A 95 -1.43 15.44 -0.20
CA TRP A 95 -1.97 14.33 -0.99
C TRP A 95 -1.22 14.20 -2.33
N PRO A 96 -1.00 12.99 -2.89
CA PRO A 96 -0.33 12.83 -4.17
C PRO A 96 -1.18 13.36 -5.33
N ALA A 97 -0.58 14.22 -6.16
CA ALA A 97 -1.30 14.95 -7.21
C ALA A 97 -1.10 14.36 -8.63
N THR A 98 -0.03 13.58 -8.86
CA THR A 98 0.38 13.12 -10.20
C THR A 98 0.27 11.61 -10.38
N THR A 99 -0.46 10.91 -9.51
CA THR A 99 -0.54 9.44 -9.51
C THR A 99 -0.95 8.85 -10.86
N LEU A 100 -1.89 9.47 -11.57
CA LEU A 100 -2.32 9.00 -12.89
C LEU A 100 -1.18 9.06 -13.91
N GLN A 101 -0.44 10.16 -13.94
CA GLN A 101 0.73 10.30 -14.82
C GLN A 101 1.80 9.27 -14.47
N THR A 102 2.05 9.04 -13.18
CA THR A 102 2.99 8.00 -12.71
C THR A 102 2.54 6.59 -13.13
N MET A 103 1.24 6.30 -13.10
CA MET A 103 0.71 5.03 -13.59
C MET A 103 0.94 4.86 -15.10
N ILE A 104 0.69 5.91 -15.89
CA ILE A 104 0.94 5.91 -17.34
C ILE A 104 2.43 5.61 -17.61
N GLU A 105 3.35 6.25 -16.90
CA GLU A 105 4.79 6.02 -17.05
C GLU A 105 5.20 4.58 -16.67
N TRP A 106 4.59 4.00 -15.64
CA TRP A 106 4.86 2.61 -15.27
C TRP A 106 4.36 1.64 -16.34
N VAL A 107 3.14 1.83 -16.82
CA VAL A 107 2.52 0.90 -17.79
C VAL A 107 3.14 1.03 -19.17
N GLU A 108 3.34 2.25 -19.68
CA GLU A 108 3.75 2.48 -21.07
C GLU A 108 5.27 2.48 -21.25
N ASN A 109 6.01 2.96 -20.24
CA ASN A 109 7.47 3.12 -20.34
C ASN A 109 8.25 2.18 -19.40
N GLY A 110 7.55 1.36 -18.60
CA GLY A 110 8.20 0.48 -17.62
C GLY A 110 8.85 1.21 -16.44
N ILE A 111 8.54 2.50 -16.24
CA ILE A 111 9.15 3.32 -15.20
C ILE A 111 8.34 3.17 -13.92
N ALA A 112 8.69 2.16 -13.13
CA ALA A 112 7.95 1.83 -11.93
C ALA A 112 8.29 2.79 -10.76
N PRO A 113 7.31 3.40 -10.07
CA PRO A 113 7.57 4.44 -9.07
C PRO A 113 8.18 3.91 -7.79
N ALA A 114 9.40 4.33 -7.46
CA ALA A 114 10.00 4.06 -6.15
C ALA A 114 9.32 4.88 -5.03
N THR A 115 8.86 6.08 -5.37
CA THR A 115 8.14 7.03 -4.51
C THR A 115 7.03 7.72 -5.31
N LEU A 116 6.09 8.36 -4.62
CA LEU A 116 5.14 9.30 -5.24
C LEU A 116 5.40 10.72 -4.76
N ASN A 117 5.21 11.72 -5.63
CA ASN A 117 5.25 13.11 -5.22
C ASN A 117 4.03 13.44 -4.35
N ASN A 118 4.27 14.12 -3.23
CA ASN A 118 3.23 14.57 -2.32
C ASN A 118 3.23 16.09 -2.22
N THR A 119 2.06 16.69 -2.03
CA THR A 119 1.93 18.15 -1.89
C THR A 119 2.25 18.67 -0.49
N GLY A 120 2.34 17.76 0.50
CA GLY A 120 2.62 18.09 1.89
C GLY A 120 4.10 18.32 2.17
N THR A 121 4.40 19.14 3.17
CA THR A 121 5.78 19.46 3.60
C THR A 121 6.32 18.45 4.61
N ALA A 122 5.45 17.79 5.39
CA ALA A 122 5.85 16.80 6.38
C ALA A 122 6.45 15.53 5.74
N ALA A 123 5.94 15.15 4.56
CA ALA A 123 6.47 14.06 3.74
C ALA A 123 6.35 14.45 2.26
N PRO A 124 7.31 15.19 1.68
CA PRO A 124 7.21 15.72 0.31
C PRO A 124 7.23 14.63 -0.76
N THR A 125 7.70 13.44 -0.41
CA THR A 125 7.53 12.23 -1.21
C THR A 125 6.96 11.11 -0.34
N LEU A 126 6.12 10.26 -0.94
CA LEU A 126 5.56 9.09 -0.29
C LEU A 126 6.46 7.90 -0.50
N CYS A 127 6.78 7.23 0.59
CA CYS A 127 7.53 5.99 0.59
C CYS A 127 6.61 4.83 0.24
N LYS A 128 7.13 3.93 -0.59
CA LYS A 128 6.48 2.66 -0.88
C LYS A 128 6.53 1.76 0.36
N TRP A 129 5.39 1.23 0.78
CA TRP A 129 5.30 0.25 1.86
C TRP A 129 6.24 -0.94 1.60
N PRO A 130 6.97 -1.46 2.61
CA PRO A 130 6.91 -1.14 4.04
C PRO A 130 7.79 0.04 4.49
N LEU A 131 8.43 0.77 3.57
CA LEU A 131 9.29 1.89 3.94
C LEU A 131 8.45 3.07 4.45
N ARG A 132 9.03 3.80 5.40
CA ARG A 132 8.41 4.94 6.08
C ARG A 132 9.27 6.18 5.91
N PRO A 133 8.65 7.37 5.81
CA PRO A 133 9.40 8.62 5.77
C PRO A 133 10.06 8.88 7.12
N LEU A 134 11.37 9.14 7.11
CA LEU A 134 12.13 9.54 8.29
C LEU A 134 12.92 10.81 8.00
N TRP A 135 12.72 11.82 8.85
CA TRP A 135 13.58 13.00 8.88
C TRP A 135 14.76 12.77 9.81
N SER A 136 15.96 13.01 9.31
CA SER A 136 17.21 12.94 10.07
C SER A 136 17.98 14.27 9.99
N ASN A 137 19.11 14.36 10.69
CA ASN A 137 19.97 15.56 10.71
C ASN A 137 19.21 16.86 11.07
N ASN A 138 18.45 16.83 12.17
CA ASN A 138 17.62 17.95 12.61
C ASN A 138 16.62 18.45 11.56
N GLY A 139 16.03 17.54 10.77
CA GLY A 139 14.98 17.86 9.79
C GLY A 139 15.52 18.36 8.45
N THR A 140 16.78 18.05 8.11
CA THR A 140 17.40 18.49 6.84
C THR A 140 17.59 17.36 5.84
N SER A 141 17.52 16.10 6.27
CA SER A 141 17.57 14.93 5.39
C SER A 141 16.28 14.14 5.50
N PHE A 142 15.75 13.71 4.37
CA PHE A 142 14.52 12.92 4.26
C PHE A 142 14.83 11.62 3.54
N ASP A 143 14.54 10.50 4.19
CA ASP A 143 14.83 9.17 3.65
C ASP A 143 13.62 8.24 3.83
N CYS A 144 13.43 7.31 2.88
CA CYS A 144 12.49 6.20 3.03
C CYS A 144 13.21 5.02 3.67
N VAL A 145 12.89 4.71 4.92
CA VAL A 145 13.60 3.71 5.72
C VAL A 145 12.67 2.57 6.14
N TYR A 146 13.24 1.38 6.26
CA TYR A 146 12.57 0.29 6.96
C TYR A 146 12.84 0.42 8.45
N ASP A 147 11.79 0.29 9.25
CA ASP A 147 11.87 0.23 10.71
C ASP A 147 10.96 -0.89 11.22
N GLN A 148 11.52 -1.83 11.98
CA GLN A 148 10.80 -3.01 12.45
C GLN A 148 9.65 -2.63 13.39
N ALA A 149 9.87 -1.69 14.31
CA ALA A 149 8.83 -1.26 15.25
C ALA A 149 7.66 -0.58 14.55
N SER A 150 7.95 0.20 13.50
CA SER A 150 6.90 0.75 12.64
C SER A 150 6.16 -0.35 11.90
N TRP A 151 6.83 -1.36 11.34
CA TRP A 151 6.16 -2.48 10.68
C TRP A 151 5.26 -3.23 11.67
N ASP A 152 5.77 -3.57 12.86
CA ASP A 152 5.03 -4.29 13.91
C ASP A 152 3.73 -3.55 14.30
N SER A 153 3.72 -2.22 14.25
CA SER A 153 2.53 -1.41 14.58
C SER A 153 1.36 -1.53 13.58
N TRP A 154 1.61 -2.09 12.39
CA TRP A 154 0.62 -2.27 11.34
C TRP A 154 0.24 -3.72 11.09
N ILE A 155 0.92 -4.67 11.74
CA ILE A 155 0.66 -6.10 11.59
C ILE A 155 -0.17 -6.57 12.76
N TYR A 156 -1.44 -6.86 12.48
CA TYR A 156 -2.42 -7.26 13.48
C TYR A 156 -2.65 -8.76 13.44
N ASP A 157 -2.83 -9.35 14.62
CA ASP A 157 -3.41 -10.68 14.74
C ASP A 157 -4.93 -10.56 14.80
N PHE A 158 -5.64 -11.39 14.03
CA PHE A 158 -7.10 -11.41 13.95
C PHE A 158 -7.66 -12.66 14.65
N ASP A 159 -7.19 -12.89 15.88
CA ASP A 159 -7.49 -14.07 16.71
C ASP A 159 -8.95 -14.18 17.16
N ALA A 160 -9.73 -13.11 17.03
CA ALA A 160 -11.17 -13.10 17.30
C ALA A 160 -12.00 -13.92 16.30
N TYR A 161 -11.42 -14.31 15.16
CA TYR A 161 -12.13 -15.00 14.08
C TYR A 161 -11.57 -16.40 13.85
N SER A 162 -12.46 -17.39 13.72
CA SER A 162 -12.08 -18.79 13.47
C SER A 162 -11.74 -19.08 12.00
N THR A 163 -11.73 -18.06 11.14
CA THR A 163 -11.46 -18.17 9.71
C THR A 163 -10.46 -17.08 9.30
N PRO A 164 -9.59 -17.35 8.33
CA PRO A 164 -8.71 -16.31 7.78
C PRO A 164 -9.51 -15.09 7.33
N ILE A 165 -9.02 -13.91 7.68
CA ILE A 165 -9.48 -12.63 7.17
C ILE A 165 -8.45 -12.16 6.16
N TYR A 166 -8.91 -11.76 4.98
CA TYR A 166 -8.12 -11.18 3.91
C TYR A 166 -8.66 -9.78 3.60
#